data_AF-A0A1Y1Z650-F1
#
_entry.id   AF-A0A1Y1Z650-F1
#
_cell.length_a   1.000
_cell.length_b   1.000
_cell.length_c   1.000
_cell.angle_alpha   90.00
_cell.angle_beta   90.00
_cell.angle_gamma   90.00
#
_symmetry.space_group_name_H-M   'P 1'
#
loop_
_entity.id
_entity.type
_entity.pdbx_description
1 polymer ?
#
loop_
_entity_poly.entity_id
_entity_poly.type
_entity_poly.pdbx_seq_one_letter_code
_entity_poly.pdbx_strand_id
1 'polypeptide(L)'
;MKDIYKEEEIVVPEGVTVDVKSRVVRVKGPRGTLTKSFTHVDMEIRKVGANKVRLAIWHGGRKHVACLRTIRSHIQNMITGVTKGFLYKMRFVYAHFPINVNISDDSKTVEIRNFLGEKVIRRVQMLEGVTIKHSEAQKDEIILSGNDLENVSQSAASIQQSTLAKNKDIRKFLDGIYVSEKTNIVLED
;
A
#
# COMPACT_ATOMS: atom_id res chain seq x y z
N MET A 1 2.29 -7.94 -33.38
CA MET A 1 2.99 -6.72 -33.79
C MET A 1 3.85 -6.25 -32.62
N LYS A 2 5.10 -5.86 -32.86
CA LYS A 2 5.97 -5.26 -31.85
C LYS A 2 5.97 -3.76 -32.07
N ASP A 3 5.78 -3.00 -31.00
CA ASP A 3 5.89 -1.55 -31.06
C ASP A 3 7.37 -1.18 -31.12
N ILE A 4 7.77 -0.40 -32.12
CA ILE A 4 9.19 -0.01 -32.31
C ILE A 4 9.66 0.83 -31.12
N TYR A 5 8.84 1.79 -30.70
CA TYR A 5 9.12 2.68 -29.60
C TYR A 5 7.82 3.02 -28.87
N LYS A 6 7.85 2.93 -27.53
CA LYS A 6 6.78 3.45 -26.68
C LYS A 6 7.39 4.08 -25.44
N GLU A 7 6.91 5.26 -25.08
CA GLU A 7 7.34 5.98 -23.89
C GLU A 7 6.15 6.45 -23.03
N GLU A 8 6.43 6.68 -21.76
CA GLU A 8 5.60 7.44 -20.83
C GLU A 8 6.49 8.36 -20.01
N GLU A 9 5.91 9.49 -19.60
CA GLU A 9 6.58 10.47 -18.75
C GLU A 9 5.85 10.60 -17.40
N ILE A 10 6.63 10.92 -16.38
CA ILE A 10 6.17 11.25 -15.03
C ILE A 10 6.69 12.64 -14.70
N VAL A 11 5.79 13.53 -14.32
CA VAL A 11 6.13 14.85 -13.79
C VAL A 11 6.37 14.72 -12.30
N VAL A 12 7.55 15.13 -11.85
CA VAL A 12 7.93 15.12 -10.44
C VAL A 12 7.51 16.46 -9.83
N PRO A 13 6.68 16.46 -8.77
CA PRO A 13 6.26 17.67 -8.09
C PRO A 13 7.42 18.32 -7.34
N GLU A 14 7.27 19.61 -7.01
CA GLU A 14 8.28 20.35 -6.25
C GLU A 14 8.47 19.74 -4.84
N GLY A 15 9.70 19.81 -4.32
CA GLY A 15 10.04 19.22 -3.02
C GLY A 15 10.24 17.70 -3.04
N VAL A 16 10.11 17.04 -4.19
CA VAL A 16 10.40 15.61 -4.36
C VAL A 16 11.62 15.42 -5.27
N THR A 17 12.58 14.63 -4.80
CA THR A 17 13.76 14.26 -5.58
C THR A 17 13.68 12.80 -5.97
N VAL A 18 13.68 12.53 -7.28
CA VAL A 18 13.75 11.18 -7.83
C VAL A 18 15.15 10.93 -8.39
N ASP A 19 15.79 9.87 -7.88
CA ASP A 19 17.07 9.35 -8.35
C ASP A 19 16.84 7.99 -9.02
N VAL A 20 17.46 7.78 -10.18
CA VAL A 20 17.39 6.52 -10.91
C VAL A 20 18.80 6.03 -11.20
N LYS A 21 19.15 4.85 -10.69
CA LYS A 21 20.43 4.19 -10.97
C LYS A 21 20.20 2.71 -11.20
N SER A 22 20.66 2.19 -12.34
CA SER A 22 20.56 0.75 -12.68
C SER A 22 19.13 0.19 -12.55
N ARG A 23 18.11 0.93 -13.00
CA ARG A 23 16.67 0.60 -12.85
C ARG A 23 16.18 0.48 -11.40
N VAL A 24 16.97 0.93 -10.42
CA VAL A 24 16.55 1.14 -9.04
C VAL A 24 16.15 2.60 -8.90
N VAL A 25 14.89 2.82 -8.54
CA VAL A 25 14.31 4.15 -8.35
C VAL A 25 14.29 4.46 -6.86
N ARG A 26 14.84 5.60 -6.49
CA ARG A 26 14.79 6.15 -5.14
C ARG A 26 14.02 7.46 -5.19
N VAL A 27 12.99 7.57 -4.38
CA VAL A 27 12.15 8.76 -4.27
C VAL A 27 12.32 9.32 -2.87
N LYS A 28 12.74 10.58 -2.79
CA LYS A 28 12.89 11.31 -1.52
C LYS A 28 11.89 12.46 -1.49
N GLY A 29 11.21 12.61 -0.37
CA GLY A 29 10.28 13.70 -0.13
C GLY A 29 10.23 14.07 1.35
N PRO A 30 9.30 14.95 1.74
CA PRO A 30 9.21 15.47 3.11
C PRO A 30 8.93 14.38 4.16
N ARG A 31 8.16 13.33 3.80
CA ARG A 31 7.80 12.26 4.73
C ARG A 31 8.84 11.15 4.86
N GLY A 32 9.89 11.17 4.03
CA GLY A 32 10.95 10.17 4.04
C GLY A 32 11.39 9.73 2.65
N THR A 33 11.97 8.54 2.57
CA THR A 33 12.57 8.00 1.35
C THR A 33 12.06 6.61 1.04
N LEU A 34 11.68 6.35 -0.20
CA LEU A 34 11.28 5.03 -0.69
C LEU A 34 12.25 4.57 -1.77
N THR A 35 12.59 3.28 -1.75
CA THR A 35 13.47 2.66 -2.75
C THR A 35 12.77 1.44 -3.34
N LYS A 36 12.73 1.35 -4.67
CA LYS A 36 12.17 0.19 -5.36
C LYS A 36 13.02 -0.21 -6.57
N SER A 37 13.23 -1.52 -6.71
CA SER A 37 13.96 -2.10 -7.85
C SER A 37 13.00 -2.56 -8.95
N PHE A 38 13.26 -2.11 -10.18
CA PHE A 38 12.58 -2.57 -11.40
C PHE A 38 13.52 -3.36 -12.31
N THR A 39 14.57 -3.99 -11.75
CA THR A 39 15.57 -4.75 -12.52
C THR A 39 14.99 -5.94 -13.29
N HIS A 40 13.84 -6.45 -12.86
CA HIS A 40 13.13 -7.58 -13.46
C HIS A 40 12.42 -7.26 -14.79
N VAL A 41 12.31 -5.98 -15.17
CA VAL A 41 11.74 -5.57 -16.46
C VAL A 41 12.81 -4.87 -17.28
N ASP A 42 12.98 -5.32 -18.52
CA ASP A 42 13.96 -4.76 -19.46
C ASP A 42 13.45 -3.48 -20.12
N MET A 43 13.43 -2.39 -19.35
CA MET A 43 13.06 -1.07 -19.86
C MET A 43 14.10 0.00 -19.55
N GLU A 44 14.05 1.07 -20.33
CA GLU A 44 14.83 2.27 -20.10
C GLU A 44 14.10 3.17 -19.11
N ILE A 45 14.71 3.39 -17.94
CA ILE A 45 14.23 4.34 -16.92
C ILE A 45 15.30 5.41 -16.81
N ARG A 46 14.96 6.65 -17.18
CA ARG A 46 15.90 7.77 -17.12
C ARG A 46 15.24 9.02 -16.56
N LYS A 47 16.01 9.78 -15.80
CA LYS A 47 15.64 11.14 -15.42
C LYS A 47 15.93 12.06 -16.62
N VAL A 48 14.93 12.82 -17.05
CA VAL A 48 15.03 13.77 -18.17
C VAL A 48 14.88 15.17 -17.58
N GLY A 49 15.99 15.91 -17.49
CA GLY A 49 16.02 17.22 -16.83
C GLY A 49 15.84 17.14 -15.31
N ALA A 50 15.37 18.22 -14.70
CA ALA A 50 15.18 18.29 -13.24
C ALA A 50 13.90 17.58 -12.77
N ASN A 51 12.79 17.75 -13.51
CA ASN A 51 11.45 17.46 -13.01
C ASN A 51 10.71 16.34 -13.77
N LYS A 52 11.38 15.60 -14.66
CA LYS A 52 10.73 14.50 -15.40
C LYS A 52 11.50 13.20 -15.29
N VAL A 53 10.75 12.10 -15.23
CA VAL A 53 11.25 10.74 -15.39
C VAL A 53 10.60 10.14 -16.63
N ARG A 54 11.42 9.66 -17.56
CA ARG A 54 10.99 8.98 -18.78
C ARG A 54 11.17 7.48 -18.62
N LEU A 55 10.13 6.76 -18.99
CA LEU A 55 10.08 5.30 -19.11
C LEU A 55 9.93 4.96 -20.59
N ALA A 56 10.84 4.19 -21.16
CA ALA A 56 10.77 3.81 -22.57
C ALA A 56 11.03 2.31 -22.77
N ILE A 57 10.33 1.75 -23.76
CA ILE A 57 10.53 0.38 -24.24
C ILE A 57 10.76 0.44 -25.75
N TRP A 58 11.77 -0.32 -26.19
CA TRP A 58 12.10 -0.53 -27.59
C TRP A 58 11.68 -1.93 -28.02
N HIS A 59 11.10 -2.05 -29.22
CA HIS A 59 10.67 -3.32 -29.82
C HIS A 59 9.82 -4.20 -28.89
N GLY A 60 8.94 -3.56 -28.11
CA GLY A 60 8.13 -4.21 -27.08
C GLY A 60 6.98 -5.01 -27.67
N GLY A 61 6.80 -6.25 -27.20
CA GLY A 61 5.55 -6.98 -27.39
C GLY A 61 4.44 -6.46 -26.47
N ARG A 62 3.18 -6.82 -26.73
CA ARG A 62 2.00 -6.35 -25.96
C ARG A 62 2.17 -6.45 -24.43
N LYS A 63 2.69 -7.58 -23.91
CA LYS A 63 2.91 -7.77 -22.47
C LYS A 63 3.99 -6.83 -21.91
N HIS A 64 5.05 -6.60 -22.68
CA HIS A 64 6.15 -5.74 -22.27
C HIS A 64 5.71 -4.28 -22.23
N VAL A 65 4.99 -3.81 -23.26
CA VAL A 65 4.44 -2.47 -23.33
C VAL A 65 3.46 -2.19 -22.16
N ALA A 66 2.71 -3.19 -21.72
CA ALA A 66 1.83 -3.05 -20.55
C ALA A 66 2.60 -2.76 -19.25
N CYS A 67 3.81 -3.30 -19.07
CA CYS A 67 4.65 -3.05 -17.89
C CYS A 67 5.05 -1.57 -17.75
N LEU A 68 5.11 -0.84 -18.86
CA LEU A 68 5.47 0.56 -18.89
C LEU A 68 4.51 1.40 -18.03
N ARG A 69 3.19 1.19 -18.19
CA ARG A 69 2.18 1.87 -17.38
C ARG A 69 2.19 1.40 -15.92
N THR A 70 2.46 0.12 -15.67
CA THR A 70 2.56 -0.43 -14.30
C THR A 70 3.69 0.23 -13.52
N ILE A 71 4.89 0.32 -14.11
CA ILE A 71 6.04 0.95 -13.47
C ILE A 71 5.80 2.45 -13.28
N ARG A 72 5.14 3.12 -14.24
CA ARG A 72 4.69 4.49 -14.09
C ARG A 72 3.82 4.67 -12.83
N SER A 73 2.83 3.81 -12.65
CA SER A 73 1.94 3.85 -11.47
C SER A 73 2.69 3.58 -10.17
N HIS A 74 3.65 2.65 -10.14
CA HIS A 74 4.45 2.41 -8.93
C HIS A 74 5.26 3.66 -8.54
N ILE A 75 5.92 4.32 -9.49
CA ILE A 75 6.69 5.55 -9.21
C ILE A 75 5.74 6.67 -8.75
N GLN A 76 4.57 6.81 -9.38
CA GLN A 76 3.56 7.78 -8.95
C GLN A 76 3.10 7.51 -7.51
N ASN A 77 2.84 6.26 -7.16
CA ASN A 77 2.47 5.88 -5.79
C ASN A 77 3.59 6.18 -4.79
N MET A 78 4.86 5.96 -5.17
CA MET A 78 6.00 6.33 -4.32
C MET A 78 6.06 7.84 -4.10
N ILE A 79 5.82 8.65 -5.13
CA ILE A 79 5.77 10.12 -5.03
C ILE A 79 4.63 10.56 -4.09
N THR A 80 3.42 10.04 -4.29
CA THR A 80 2.27 10.32 -3.41
C THR A 80 2.55 9.87 -1.96
N GLY A 81 3.23 8.73 -1.80
CA GLY A 81 3.61 8.19 -0.50
C GLY A 81 4.57 9.07 0.30
N VAL A 82 5.62 9.60 -0.35
CA VAL A 82 6.58 10.49 0.33
C VAL A 82 6.08 11.92 0.53
N THR A 83 5.02 12.32 -0.18
CA THR A 83 4.42 13.67 -0.08
C THR A 83 3.24 13.68 0.89
N LYS A 84 2.22 12.87 0.61
CA LYS A 84 0.94 12.85 1.35
C LYS A 84 0.87 11.69 2.35
N GLY A 85 1.50 10.56 2.03
CA GLY A 85 1.39 9.31 2.80
C GLY A 85 0.01 8.66 2.66
N PHE A 86 -0.08 7.37 2.95
CA PHE A 86 -1.30 6.57 2.79
C PHE A 86 -1.92 6.22 4.15
N LEU A 87 -3.24 6.28 4.21
CA LEU A 87 -4.04 6.00 5.39
C LEU A 87 -5.22 5.08 5.03
N TYR A 88 -5.23 3.88 5.59
CA TYR A 88 -6.31 2.91 5.42
C TYR A 88 -7.09 2.81 6.72
N LYS A 89 -8.39 3.09 6.68
CA LYS A 89 -9.28 2.84 7.80
C LYS A 89 -9.87 1.44 7.65
N MET A 90 -9.85 0.67 8.73
CA MET A 90 -10.46 -0.65 8.79
C MET A 90 -11.48 -0.70 9.91
N ARG A 91 -12.69 -1.14 9.58
CA ARG A 91 -13.81 -1.27 10.51
C ARG A 91 -14.04 -2.71 10.91
N PHE A 92 -14.40 -2.91 12.18
CA PHE A 92 -14.76 -4.21 12.70
C PHE A 92 -16.26 -4.40 12.54
N VAL A 93 -16.64 -5.49 11.88
CA VAL A 93 -18.02 -5.87 11.67
C VAL A 93 -18.25 -7.16 12.44
N TYR A 94 -19.24 -7.16 13.32
CA TYR A 94 -19.63 -8.34 14.09
C TYR A 94 -21.12 -8.29 14.43
N ALA A 95 -21.74 -9.47 14.61
CA ALA A 95 -23.14 -9.56 14.99
C ALA A 95 -23.34 -9.84 16.49
N HIS A 96 -22.70 -10.89 17.01
CA HIS A 96 -22.94 -11.37 18.37
C HIS A 96 -21.69 -11.35 19.26
N PHE A 97 -20.53 -11.75 18.73
CA PHE A 97 -19.27 -11.76 19.47
C PHE A 97 -18.45 -10.51 19.13
N PRO A 98 -18.26 -9.57 20.08
CA PRO A 98 -17.41 -8.41 19.85
C PRO A 98 -15.97 -8.81 19.54
N ILE A 99 -15.40 -8.22 18.50
CA ILE A 99 -14.02 -8.45 18.10
C ILE A 99 -13.12 -7.50 18.91
N ASN A 100 -12.25 -8.08 19.74
CA ASN A 100 -11.32 -7.29 20.55
C ASN A 100 -9.99 -7.20 19.82
N VAL A 101 -9.60 -5.99 19.44
CA VAL A 101 -8.33 -5.73 18.75
C VAL A 101 -7.40 -4.98 19.70
N ASN A 102 -6.26 -5.57 20.01
CA ASN A 102 -5.22 -4.95 20.81
C ASN A 102 -4.01 -4.67 19.93
N ILE A 103 -3.46 -3.46 20.06
CA ILE A 103 -2.23 -3.07 19.39
C ILE A 103 -1.09 -3.22 20.41
N SER A 104 -0.01 -3.89 20.02
CA SER A 104 1.20 -4.00 20.83
C SER A 104 1.85 -2.62 21.04
N ASP A 105 2.59 -2.40 22.12
CA ASP A 105 3.21 -1.10 22.45
C ASP A 105 4.07 -0.55 21.30
N ASP A 106 4.73 -1.44 20.55
CA ASP A 106 5.53 -1.09 19.36
C ASP A 106 4.72 -0.58 18.16
N SER A 107 3.39 -0.59 18.21
CA SER A 107 2.46 -0.22 17.13
C SER A 107 2.64 -0.99 15.81
N LYS A 108 3.35 -2.13 15.87
CA LYS A 108 3.72 -2.99 14.72
C LYS A 108 3.00 -4.33 14.70
N THR A 109 2.36 -4.72 15.78
CA THR A 109 1.67 -6.01 15.87
C THR A 109 0.25 -5.80 16.35
N VAL A 110 -0.69 -6.44 15.67
CA VAL A 110 -2.10 -6.47 16.06
C VAL A 110 -2.45 -7.86 16.56
N GLU A 111 -3.09 -7.90 17.73
CA GLU A 111 -3.70 -9.10 18.28
C GLU A 111 -5.22 -8.98 18.17
N ILE A 112 -5.84 -9.96 17.51
CA ILE A 112 -7.29 -10.06 17.37
C ILE A 112 -7.75 -11.21 18.25
N ARG A 113 -8.67 -10.92 19.15
CA ARG A 113 -9.24 -11.86 20.13
C ARG A 113 -10.76 -11.92 19.97
N ASN A 114 -11.33 -13.03 20.41
CA ASN A 114 -12.78 -13.26 20.44
C ASN A 114 -13.48 -13.19 19.07
N PHE A 115 -12.74 -13.37 17.97
CA PHE A 115 -13.34 -13.45 16.63
C PHE A 115 -14.27 -14.67 16.56
N LEU A 116 -15.56 -14.46 16.29
CA LEU A 116 -16.59 -15.51 16.29
C LEU A 116 -16.65 -16.35 17.59
N GLY A 117 -16.19 -15.81 18.73
CA GLY A 117 -16.13 -16.51 20.00
C GLY A 117 -14.98 -17.52 20.13
N GLU A 118 -14.01 -17.49 19.21
CA GLU A 118 -12.83 -18.35 19.27
C GLU A 118 -11.89 -17.96 20.43
N LYS A 119 -11.30 -18.98 21.08
CA LYS A 119 -10.25 -18.79 22.10
C LYS A 119 -8.87 -18.48 21.50
N VAL A 120 -8.70 -18.66 20.19
CA VAL A 120 -7.43 -18.45 19.50
C VAL A 120 -7.15 -16.96 19.36
N ILE A 121 -5.92 -16.55 19.72
CA ILE A 121 -5.44 -15.19 19.51
C ILE A 121 -4.77 -15.12 18.14
N ARG A 122 -5.32 -14.33 17.23
CA ARG A 122 -4.79 -14.14 15.88
C ARG A 122 -3.82 -12.96 15.91
N ARG A 123 -2.54 -13.21 15.65
CA ARG A 123 -1.49 -12.20 15.67
C ARG A 123 -1.08 -11.86 14.24
N VAL A 124 -1.07 -10.58 13.89
CA VAL A 124 -0.63 -10.10 12.59
C VAL A 124 0.46 -9.05 12.78
N GLN A 125 1.64 -9.33 12.25
CA GLN A 125 2.77 -8.40 12.26
C GLN A 125 2.72 -7.52 11.01
N MET A 126 2.95 -6.23 11.20
CA MET A 126 2.96 -5.25 10.12
C MET A 126 4.27 -5.26 9.38
N LEU A 127 4.17 -4.90 8.10
CA LEU A 127 5.33 -4.69 7.26
C LEU A 127 6.07 -3.40 7.65
N GLU A 128 7.30 -3.30 7.17
CA GLU A 128 8.20 -2.19 7.50
C GLU A 128 7.59 -0.83 7.11
N GLY A 129 7.73 0.14 8.03
CA GLY A 129 7.26 1.51 7.83
C GLY A 129 5.74 1.71 7.98
N VAL A 130 4.99 0.67 8.33
CA VAL A 130 3.55 0.75 8.62
C VAL A 130 3.33 0.83 10.12
N THR A 131 2.49 1.77 10.54
CA THR A 131 2.08 1.96 11.93
C THR A 131 0.58 1.78 12.07
N ILE A 132 0.13 1.27 13.21
CA ILE A 132 -1.29 1.07 13.51
C ILE A 132 -1.69 1.87 14.72
N LYS A 133 -2.85 2.52 14.63
CA LYS A 133 -3.49 3.22 15.74
C LYS A 133 -4.97 2.86 15.81
N HIS A 134 -5.54 2.94 17.00
CA HIS A 134 -6.99 2.97 17.14
C HIS A 134 -7.52 4.33 16.66
N SER A 135 -8.69 4.31 16.00
CA SER A 135 -9.36 5.55 15.62
C SER A 135 -9.99 6.20 16.86
N GLU A 136 -9.68 7.46 17.10
CA GLU A 136 -10.33 8.23 18.18
C GLU A 136 -11.73 8.71 17.78
N ALA A 137 -11.95 8.90 16.48
CA ALA A 137 -13.19 9.45 15.93
C ALA A 137 -14.33 8.43 15.87
N GLN A 138 -14.00 7.14 15.74
CA GLN A 138 -14.97 6.09 15.49
C GLN A 138 -14.64 4.85 16.31
N LYS A 139 -15.64 4.38 17.08
CA LYS A 139 -15.55 3.10 17.78
C LYS A 139 -15.44 1.95 16.77
N ASP A 140 -14.69 0.91 17.15
CA ASP A 140 -14.51 -0.34 16.38
C ASP A 140 -13.82 -0.11 15.03
N GLU A 141 -12.83 0.79 15.03
CA GLU A 141 -12.03 1.13 13.86
C GLU A 141 -10.54 1.23 14.20
N ILE A 142 -9.70 0.72 13.29
CA ILE A 142 -8.24 0.90 13.32
C ILE A 142 -7.78 1.60 12.05
N ILE A 143 -6.68 2.32 12.19
CA ILE A 143 -6.07 3.10 11.13
C ILE A 143 -4.67 2.55 10.90
N LEU A 144 -4.40 2.12 9.67
CA LEU A 144 -3.07 1.76 9.20
C LEU A 144 -2.51 2.95 8.42
N SER A 145 -1.33 3.42 8.81
CA SER A 145 -0.68 4.54 8.16
C SER A 145 0.77 4.22 7.80
N GLY A 146 1.21 4.69 6.63
CA GLY A 146 2.56 4.46 6.14
C GLY A 146 2.83 5.22 4.85
N ASN A 147 4.10 5.26 4.44
CA ASN A 147 4.50 5.94 3.21
C ASN A 147 4.43 5.02 1.98
N ASP A 148 4.61 3.71 2.15
CA ASP A 148 4.53 2.74 1.05
C ASP A 148 3.13 2.12 0.94
N LEU A 149 2.46 2.34 -0.19
CA LEU A 149 1.14 1.79 -0.47
C LEU A 149 1.14 0.25 -0.45
N GLU A 150 2.21 -0.38 -0.92
CA GLU A 150 2.28 -1.84 -1.02
C GLU A 150 2.33 -2.45 0.38
N ASN A 151 3.17 -1.91 1.26
CA ASN A 151 3.26 -2.40 2.63
C ASN A 151 1.98 -2.11 3.42
N VAL A 152 1.38 -0.92 3.27
CA VAL A 152 0.12 -0.56 3.96
C VAL A 152 -1.03 -1.46 3.50
N SER A 153 -1.19 -1.64 2.19
CA SER A 153 -2.29 -2.43 1.63
C SER A 153 -2.14 -3.93 1.91
N GLN A 154 -0.92 -4.45 1.84
CA GLN A 154 -0.63 -5.85 2.18
C GLN A 154 -0.88 -6.11 3.67
N SER A 155 -0.47 -5.17 4.53
CA SER A 155 -0.72 -5.24 5.97
C SER A 155 -2.22 -5.29 6.30
N ALA A 156 -3.02 -4.42 5.67
CA ALA A 156 -4.48 -4.44 5.79
C ALA A 156 -5.09 -5.76 5.29
N ALA A 157 -4.58 -6.30 4.17
CA ALA A 157 -5.03 -7.57 3.63
C ALA A 157 -4.72 -8.74 4.58
N SER A 158 -3.55 -8.76 5.22
CA SER A 158 -3.18 -9.78 6.21
C SER A 158 -4.11 -9.77 7.44
N ILE A 159 -4.51 -8.57 7.90
CA ILE A 159 -5.52 -8.44 8.96
C ILE A 159 -6.86 -9.04 8.50
N GLN A 160 -7.36 -8.62 7.34
CA GLN A 160 -8.63 -9.11 6.80
C GLN A 160 -8.64 -10.64 6.60
N GLN A 161 -7.56 -11.20 6.03
CA GLN A 161 -7.42 -12.63 5.81
C GLN A 161 -7.36 -13.42 7.12
N SER A 162 -6.79 -12.82 8.18
CA SER A 162 -6.77 -13.45 9.49
C SER A 162 -8.18 -13.57 10.09
N THR A 163 -9.14 -12.70 9.73
CA THR A 163 -10.52 -12.70 10.24
C THR A 163 -11.52 -13.28 9.24
N LEU A 164 -11.14 -14.28 8.46
CA LEU A 164 -12.06 -14.98 7.58
C LEU A 164 -12.82 -16.09 8.32
N ALA A 165 -14.15 -16.06 8.25
CA ALA A 165 -14.99 -17.15 8.70
C ALA A 165 -14.73 -18.41 7.86
N LYS A 166 -14.31 -19.50 8.51
CA LYS A 166 -14.10 -20.81 7.87
C LYS A 166 -15.17 -21.80 8.31
N ASN A 167 -15.48 -22.78 7.46
CA ASN A 167 -16.46 -23.85 7.73
C ASN A 167 -17.87 -23.34 8.10
N LYS A 168 -18.24 -22.14 7.64
CA LYS A 168 -19.54 -21.50 7.83
C LYS A 168 -19.98 -20.85 6.51
N ASP A 169 -21.28 -20.59 6.36
CA ASP A 169 -21.78 -19.83 5.20
C ASP A 169 -21.41 -18.34 5.35
N ILE A 170 -20.46 -17.90 4.53
CA ILE A 170 -19.93 -16.52 4.52
C ILE A 170 -20.98 -15.47 4.14
N ARG A 171 -22.14 -15.88 3.60
CA ARG A 171 -23.24 -14.95 3.29
C ARG A 171 -24.07 -14.61 4.52
N LYS A 172 -23.98 -15.45 5.57
CA LYS A 172 -24.66 -15.25 6.86
C LYS A 172 -23.69 -14.74 7.93
N PHE A 173 -22.48 -15.29 7.95
CA PHE A 173 -21.42 -14.86 8.87
C PHE A 173 -20.52 -13.84 8.18
N LEU A 174 -20.94 -12.58 8.24
CA LEU A 174 -20.24 -11.42 7.67
C LEU A 174 -19.27 -10.77 8.66
N ASP A 175 -19.00 -11.42 9.79
CA ASP A 175 -18.08 -10.93 10.81
C ASP A 175 -16.64 -10.90 10.26
N GLY A 176 -15.93 -9.79 10.51
CA GLY A 176 -14.56 -9.60 10.04
C GLY A 176 -14.07 -8.17 10.19
N ILE A 177 -12.81 -7.94 9.81
CA ILE A 177 -12.21 -6.61 9.76
C ILE A 177 -12.03 -6.23 8.30
N TYR A 178 -12.70 -5.16 7.87
CA TYR A 178 -12.77 -4.74 6.47
C TYR A 178 -12.22 -3.33 6.27
N VAL A 179 -11.55 -3.09 5.15
CA VAL A 179 -11.14 -1.74 4.76
C VAL A 179 -12.38 -0.92 4.41
N SER A 180 -12.66 0.12 5.19
CA SER A 180 -13.79 1.04 4.97
C SER A 180 -13.40 2.16 4.02
N GLU A 181 -12.25 2.78 4.25
CA GLU A 181 -11.78 3.95 3.50
C GLU A 181 -10.30 3.84 3.17
N LYS A 182 -9.93 4.35 1.99
CA LYS A 182 -8.55 4.51 1.54
C LYS A 182 -8.34 5.99 1.25
N THR A 183 -7.53 6.63 2.08
CA THR A 183 -7.28 8.06 2.04
C THR A 183 -5.79 8.34 2.18
N ASN A 184 -5.41 9.62 2.17
CA ASN A 184 -4.05 10.05 2.45
C ASN A 184 -3.95 10.58 3.88
N ILE A 185 -2.74 10.57 4.44
CA ILE A 185 -2.51 11.11 5.79
C ILE A 185 -2.67 12.63 5.80
N VAL A 186 -2.09 13.28 4.79
CA VAL A 186 -2.33 14.70 4.50
C VAL A 186 -3.48 14.77 3.51
N LEU A 187 -4.61 15.28 3.95
CA LEU A 187 -5.73 15.64 3.08
C LEU A 187 -5.35 16.94 2.36
N GLU A 188 -5.54 16.99 1.04
CA GLU A 188 -5.53 18.28 0.34
C GLU A 188 -6.85 18.97 0.67
N ASP A 189 -6.77 20.27 0.97
CA ASP A 189 -7.94 21.15 1.08
C ASP A 189 -8.71 21.24 -0.24
#